data_AF-A0A958SC20-F1
#
_entry.id   AF-A0A958SC20-F1
#
_cell.length_a   1.000
_cell.length_b   1.000
_cell.length_c   1.000
_cell.angle_alpha   90.00
_cell.angle_beta   90.00
_cell.angle_gamma   90.00
#
_symmetry.space_group_name_H-M   'P 1'
#
loop_
_entity.id
_entity.type
_entity.pdbx_description
1 polymer ?
#
loop_
_entity_poly.entity_id
_entity_poly.type
_entity_poly.pdbx_seq_one_letter_code
_entity_poly.pdbx_strand_id
1 'polypeptide(L)'
;MTLAKKFDSAEKEHISLHSPFFPEEVREHDFIFGKLTIHRDEKPETFKAKIWRISPLGIEFTFFDSDIRLAKGEKIEFNLFLFDKKMSYSGLILDEELKDNHYFVRLNQENLADHIGKDRRLAKRWAASEFFYPSCTTKDPVKYNQYIHFKVKNMSKNGLQLVTSLRNKFLFVGMEIECILNFPLSAQFSSKLEIKNVSIKNEGQNQYLQLGVRFKTNIKQMRQSIAQYLLQFGSATSLTALLKEGLNPKTMNSSISFSYVKTEEEFKEVLSLRHRNYLSSNKIDKTLTPEDMADKYDARSRIVIGKYRNKIVASCRLIFSDNTLSLEHSEYINLEKVLPDSNQIVEMMRLCIDPDFRGSLVMLEMFEFMALTIVHSKRKWILTSVTKDKVKRYLNIGFKDTGLNYCHEKLNGIEHRILIGNVEKAMLGEGVSPLYWNLVWSGISNYMDGYKILSRSEGSQLRIALYRLLEPMARLIRFFRNLRLGRHE
;
A
#
# COMPACT_ATOMS: atom_id res chain seq x y z
N MET A 1 -53.94 -30.29 12.63
CA MET A 1 -53.46 -28.89 12.80
C MET A 1 -52.63 -28.68 14.08
N THR A 2 -52.34 -29.72 14.88
CA THR A 2 -51.68 -29.63 16.19
C THR A 2 -50.22 -30.08 16.21
N LEU A 3 -49.73 -30.76 15.16
CA LEU A 3 -48.31 -31.11 15.00
C LEU A 3 -47.49 -29.94 14.42
N ALA A 4 -48.06 -29.17 13.48
CA ALA A 4 -47.35 -28.06 12.84
C ALA A 4 -47.02 -26.89 13.80
N LYS A 5 -47.86 -26.63 14.81
CA LYS A 5 -47.62 -25.56 15.79
C LYS A 5 -46.56 -25.89 16.85
N LYS A 6 -46.22 -27.17 17.05
CA LYS A 6 -45.22 -27.59 18.04
C LYS A 6 -43.79 -27.61 17.48
N PHE A 7 -43.64 -27.77 16.15
CA PHE A 7 -42.36 -27.59 15.48
C PHE A 7 -41.94 -26.10 15.44
N ASP A 8 -42.90 -25.19 15.29
CA ASP A 8 -42.66 -23.75 15.09
C ASP A 8 -42.09 -23.01 16.33
N SER A 9 -42.20 -23.58 17.54
CA SER A 9 -41.62 -22.99 18.77
C SER A 9 -40.22 -23.51 19.10
N ALA A 10 -39.94 -24.79 18.86
CA ALA A 10 -38.59 -25.36 19.05
C ALA A 10 -37.63 -24.86 17.96
N GLU A 11 -38.11 -24.77 16.72
CA GLU A 11 -37.31 -24.29 15.57
C GLU A 11 -36.82 -22.84 15.78
N LYS A 12 -37.57 -22.00 16.51
CA LYS A 12 -37.18 -20.61 16.82
C LYS A 12 -35.99 -20.50 17.78
N GLU A 13 -35.85 -21.39 18.76
CA GLU A 13 -34.68 -21.38 19.66
C GLU A 13 -33.46 -22.00 18.98
N HIS A 14 -33.62 -23.05 18.16
CA HIS A 14 -32.52 -23.65 17.40
C HIS A 14 -31.91 -22.72 16.35
N ILE A 15 -32.72 -21.86 15.72
CA ILE A 15 -32.21 -20.82 14.80
C ILE A 15 -31.18 -19.92 15.52
N SER A 16 -31.26 -19.72 16.83
CA SER A 16 -30.36 -18.80 17.56
C SER A 16 -28.89 -19.22 17.54
N LEU A 17 -28.55 -20.52 17.50
CA LEU A 17 -27.17 -20.99 17.59
C LEU A 17 -26.37 -20.62 16.34
N HIS A 18 -26.94 -20.99 15.19
CA HIS A 18 -26.29 -20.79 13.90
C HIS A 18 -26.62 -19.43 13.30
N SER A 19 -27.67 -18.73 13.78
CA SER A 19 -28.08 -17.44 13.24
C SER A 19 -26.93 -16.46 13.12
N PRO A 20 -26.86 -15.74 11.98
CA PRO A 20 -27.73 -15.80 10.79
C PRO A 20 -27.40 -16.89 9.76
N PHE A 21 -26.53 -17.87 10.04
CA PHE A 21 -26.34 -19.00 9.13
C PHE A 21 -27.54 -19.94 9.16
N PHE A 22 -27.93 -20.39 7.97
CA PHE A 22 -28.50 -21.72 7.83
C PHE A 22 -27.34 -22.72 7.94
N PRO A 23 -27.27 -23.60 8.95
CA PRO A 23 -26.18 -24.57 9.04
C PRO A 23 -26.16 -25.51 7.82
N GLU A 24 -25.04 -26.17 7.55
CA GLU A 24 -25.00 -27.27 6.58
C GLU A 24 -25.36 -28.56 7.30
N GLU A 25 -26.25 -29.35 6.72
CA GLU A 25 -26.52 -30.71 7.18
C GLU A 25 -25.38 -31.63 6.71
N VAL A 26 -24.80 -32.35 7.67
CA VAL A 26 -23.73 -33.31 7.42
C VAL A 26 -24.35 -34.69 7.21
N ARG A 27 -24.10 -35.28 6.05
CA ARG A 27 -24.62 -36.59 5.68
C ARG A 27 -23.69 -37.69 6.18
N GLU A 28 -24.23 -38.90 6.27
CA GLU A 28 -23.49 -40.07 6.77
C GLU A 28 -22.25 -40.44 5.94
N HIS A 29 -22.21 -40.05 4.67
CA HIS A 29 -21.07 -40.26 3.77
C HIS A 29 -20.10 -39.09 3.71
N ASP A 30 -20.39 -37.98 4.41
CA ASP A 30 -19.45 -36.87 4.51
C ASP A 30 -18.32 -37.27 5.49
N PHE A 31 -17.07 -37.03 5.10
CA PHE A 31 -15.90 -37.32 5.93
C PHE A 31 -15.70 -36.23 7.00
N ILE A 32 -16.75 -36.00 7.79
CA ILE A 32 -16.86 -34.96 8.81
C ILE A 32 -17.29 -35.62 10.12
N PHE A 33 -16.41 -35.62 11.11
CA PHE A 33 -16.70 -36.17 12.44
C PHE A 33 -16.00 -35.37 13.54
N GLY A 34 -16.50 -35.51 14.77
CA GLY A 34 -15.93 -34.87 15.95
C GLY A 34 -15.27 -35.89 16.87
N LYS A 35 -14.27 -35.44 17.63
CA LYS A 35 -13.88 -36.07 18.89
C LYS A 35 -14.01 -35.05 20.00
N LEU A 36 -14.87 -35.36 20.97
CA LEU A 36 -15.05 -34.56 22.16
C LEU A 36 -14.13 -35.07 23.25
N THR A 37 -13.49 -34.18 24.00
CA THR A 37 -12.76 -34.51 25.22
C THR A 37 -13.37 -33.73 26.36
N ILE A 38 -13.82 -34.46 27.38
CA ILE A 38 -14.46 -33.92 28.58
C ILE A 38 -13.50 -34.11 29.74
N HIS A 39 -13.28 -33.04 30.50
CA HIS A 39 -12.45 -33.05 31.70
C HIS A 39 -13.36 -33.18 32.93
N ARG A 40 -13.80 -34.41 33.22
CA ARG A 40 -14.47 -34.80 34.48
C ARG A 40 -13.43 -35.49 35.35
N ASP A 41 -13.24 -35.00 36.58
CA ASP A 41 -12.23 -35.53 37.51
C ASP A 41 -10.79 -35.47 36.96
N GLU A 42 -9.82 -36.17 37.58
CA GLU A 42 -8.40 -36.12 37.21
C GLU A 42 -8.06 -36.81 35.87
N LYS A 43 -9.04 -37.39 35.14
CA LYS A 43 -8.80 -38.14 33.90
C LYS A 43 -9.70 -37.68 32.74
N PRO A 44 -9.13 -37.13 31.65
CA PRO A 44 -9.92 -36.72 30.49
C PRO A 44 -10.49 -37.93 29.73
N GLU A 45 -11.79 -37.89 29.44
CA GLU A 45 -12.50 -38.89 28.65
C GLU A 45 -12.71 -38.39 27.22
N THR A 46 -12.50 -39.25 26.21
CA THR A 46 -12.63 -38.88 24.79
C THR A 46 -13.68 -39.70 24.08
N PHE A 47 -14.60 -39.02 23.41
CA PHE A 47 -15.76 -39.61 22.74
C PHE A 47 -15.78 -39.25 21.26
N LYS A 48 -16.20 -40.19 20.41
CA LYS A 48 -16.48 -39.91 19.00
C LYS A 48 -17.88 -39.32 18.87
N ALA A 49 -18.02 -38.28 18.06
CA ALA A 49 -19.28 -37.62 17.79
C ALA A 49 -19.58 -37.61 16.28
N LYS A 50 -20.81 -37.93 15.92
CA LYS A 50 -21.36 -37.78 14.56
C LYS A 50 -21.88 -36.35 14.42
N ILE A 51 -21.33 -35.59 13.48
CA ILE A 51 -21.81 -34.21 13.25
C ILE A 51 -23.13 -34.29 12.49
N TRP A 52 -24.13 -33.55 12.96
CA TRP A 52 -25.43 -33.45 12.32
C TRP A 52 -25.52 -32.17 11.48
N ARG A 53 -25.18 -31.03 12.08
CA ARG A 53 -25.23 -29.72 11.44
C ARG A 53 -24.01 -28.89 11.81
N ILE A 54 -23.55 -28.07 10.88
CA ILE A 54 -22.34 -27.29 11.09
C ILE A 54 -22.38 -25.91 10.45
N SER A 55 -21.86 -24.91 11.17
CA SER A 55 -21.57 -23.58 10.64
C SER A 55 -20.28 -23.03 11.28
N PRO A 56 -19.73 -21.91 10.79
CA PRO A 56 -18.54 -21.33 11.39
C PRO A 56 -18.69 -20.89 12.87
N LEU A 57 -19.93 -20.81 13.39
CA LEU A 57 -20.22 -20.38 14.76
C LEU A 57 -20.52 -21.54 15.72
N GLY A 58 -20.91 -22.70 15.22
CA GLY A 58 -21.40 -23.78 16.06
C GLY A 58 -21.50 -25.11 15.34
N ILE A 59 -21.64 -26.16 16.14
CA ILE A 59 -21.73 -27.55 15.72
C ILE A 59 -22.88 -28.20 16.47
N GLU A 60 -23.72 -28.94 15.75
CA GLU A 60 -24.70 -29.87 16.31
C GLU A 60 -24.18 -31.29 16.09
N PHE A 61 -24.22 -32.13 17.11
CA PHE A 61 -23.74 -33.51 17.02
C PHE A 61 -24.49 -34.46 17.94
N THR A 62 -24.31 -35.75 17.66
CA THR A 62 -24.73 -36.86 18.50
C THR A 62 -23.54 -37.75 18.83
N PHE A 63 -23.65 -38.48 19.94
CA PHE A 63 -22.68 -39.53 20.25
C PHE A 63 -23.05 -40.84 19.57
N PHE A 64 -22.03 -41.65 19.29
CA PHE A 64 -22.25 -43.05 18.88
C PHE A 64 -22.67 -43.93 20.06
N ASP A 65 -22.40 -43.49 21.28
CA ASP A 65 -22.73 -44.18 22.52
C ASP A 65 -23.87 -43.44 23.24
N SER A 66 -24.93 -44.15 23.60
CA SER A 66 -26.19 -43.56 24.09
C SER A 66 -26.12 -43.04 25.52
N ASP A 67 -25.10 -43.43 26.28
CA ASP A 67 -25.11 -43.23 27.74
C ASP A 67 -24.44 -41.93 28.18
N ILE A 68 -23.84 -41.19 27.25
CA ILE A 68 -23.16 -39.93 27.54
C ILE A 68 -24.18 -38.81 27.66
N ARG A 69 -24.25 -38.21 28.86
CA ARG A 69 -25.02 -37.00 29.14
C ARG A 69 -24.11 -35.82 29.40
N LEU A 70 -24.35 -34.70 28.73
CA LEU A 70 -23.62 -33.45 28.94
C LEU A 70 -24.51 -32.39 29.57
N ALA A 71 -24.01 -31.70 30.59
CA ALA A 71 -24.76 -30.62 31.21
C ALA A 71 -24.66 -29.32 30.40
N LYS A 72 -25.74 -28.54 30.35
CA LYS A 72 -25.71 -27.16 29.84
C LYS A 72 -24.68 -26.33 30.61
N GLY A 73 -23.80 -25.66 29.88
CA GLY A 73 -22.67 -24.89 30.42
C GLY A 73 -21.40 -25.72 30.67
N GLU A 74 -21.41 -27.03 30.42
CA GLU A 74 -20.22 -27.87 30.55
C GLU A 74 -19.15 -27.46 29.52
N LYS A 75 -17.91 -27.29 29.98
CA LYS A 75 -16.76 -26.97 29.14
C LYS A 75 -16.26 -28.23 28.46
N ILE A 76 -15.98 -28.11 27.17
CA ILE A 76 -15.52 -29.22 26.35
C ILE A 76 -14.35 -28.80 25.47
N GLU A 77 -13.49 -29.75 25.17
CA GLU A 77 -12.55 -29.66 24.06
C GLU A 77 -13.12 -30.44 22.87
N PHE A 78 -13.21 -29.80 21.73
CA PHE A 78 -13.79 -30.38 20.52
C PHE A 78 -12.76 -30.41 19.41
N ASN A 79 -12.41 -31.61 18.94
CA ASN A 79 -11.58 -31.82 17.78
C ASN A 79 -12.46 -32.15 16.57
N LEU A 80 -12.63 -31.18 15.66
CA LEU A 80 -13.34 -31.38 14.40
C LEU A 80 -12.39 -31.91 13.33
N PHE A 81 -12.79 -32.98 12.65
CA PHE A 81 -12.07 -33.56 11.53
C PHE A 81 -12.86 -33.30 10.25
N LEU A 82 -12.26 -32.57 9.32
CA LEU A 82 -12.77 -32.37 7.95
C LEU A 82 -11.77 -33.02 7.00
N PHE A 83 -12.08 -34.21 6.49
CA PHE A 83 -11.14 -35.04 5.75
C PHE A 83 -9.84 -35.29 6.56
N ASP A 84 -8.71 -34.79 6.08
CA ASP A 84 -7.38 -34.90 6.70
C ASP A 84 -7.06 -33.75 7.66
N LYS A 85 -7.94 -32.73 7.76
CA LYS A 85 -7.71 -31.55 8.59
C LYS A 85 -8.34 -31.71 9.96
N LYS A 86 -7.50 -31.64 10.99
CA LYS A 86 -7.92 -31.55 12.40
C LYS A 86 -7.94 -30.09 12.85
N MET A 87 -9.02 -29.67 13.48
CA MET A 87 -9.14 -28.37 14.15
C MET A 87 -9.61 -28.57 15.59
N SER A 88 -9.00 -27.86 16.53
CA SER A 88 -9.30 -27.99 17.96
C SER A 88 -9.98 -26.72 18.47
N TYR A 89 -11.04 -26.88 19.24
CA TYR A 89 -11.84 -25.81 19.81
C TYR A 89 -12.12 -26.07 21.28
N SER A 90 -12.28 -25.00 22.04
CA SER A 90 -12.96 -25.02 23.34
C SER A 90 -14.40 -24.57 23.15
N GLY A 91 -15.36 -25.23 23.80
CA GLY A 91 -16.77 -24.89 23.70
C GLY A 91 -17.49 -24.96 25.03
N LEU A 92 -18.70 -24.41 25.05
CA LEU A 92 -19.68 -24.67 26.09
C LEU A 92 -20.87 -25.38 25.44
N ILE A 93 -21.41 -26.38 26.12
CA ILE A 93 -22.69 -26.98 25.76
C ILE A 93 -23.78 -25.94 26.02
N LEU A 94 -24.53 -25.57 24.99
CA LEU A 94 -25.56 -24.55 25.10
C LEU A 94 -26.93 -25.13 25.37
N ASP A 95 -27.21 -26.30 24.81
CA ASP A 95 -28.44 -27.02 25.08
C ASP A 95 -28.30 -28.51 24.81
N GLU A 96 -29.26 -29.26 25.36
CA GLU A 96 -29.46 -30.69 25.14
C GLU A 96 -30.91 -30.89 24.70
N GLU A 97 -31.12 -31.42 23.49
CA GLU A 97 -32.45 -31.84 23.07
C GLU A 97 -32.65 -33.30 23.53
N LEU A 98 -33.50 -33.46 24.55
CA LEU A 98 -33.75 -34.70 25.29
C LEU A 98 -34.19 -35.90 24.43
N LYS A 99 -34.63 -35.68 23.18
CA LYS A 99 -35.33 -36.70 22.41
C LYS A 99 -34.40 -37.69 21.69
N ASP A 100 -33.16 -37.28 21.38
CA ASP A 100 -32.22 -38.09 20.59
C ASP A 100 -30.74 -37.89 20.98
N ASN A 101 -30.46 -37.39 22.20
CA ASN A 101 -29.11 -37.01 22.63
C ASN A 101 -28.41 -36.05 21.64
N HIS A 102 -29.16 -35.07 21.14
CA HIS A 102 -28.67 -34.04 20.24
C HIS A 102 -28.07 -32.90 21.06
N TYR A 103 -26.79 -32.61 20.83
CA TYR A 103 -26.04 -31.58 21.56
C TYR A 103 -25.69 -30.41 20.68
N PHE A 104 -25.74 -29.22 21.29
CA PHE A 104 -25.47 -27.94 20.65
C PHE A 104 -24.23 -27.30 21.26
N VAL A 105 -23.20 -27.09 20.45
CA VAL A 105 -21.97 -26.43 20.89
C VAL A 105 -21.73 -25.18 20.09
N ARG A 106 -21.62 -24.06 20.82
CA ARG A 106 -21.04 -22.85 20.28
C ARG A 106 -19.54 -22.90 20.46
N LEU A 107 -18.84 -22.73 19.34
CA LEU A 107 -17.39 -22.72 19.33
C LEU A 107 -16.93 -21.38 19.90
N ASN A 108 -16.39 -21.41 21.11
CA ASN A 108 -15.77 -20.23 21.70
C ASN A 108 -14.31 -20.20 21.24
N GLN A 109 -13.89 -19.06 20.69
CA GLN A 109 -12.47 -18.81 20.54
C GLN A 109 -11.91 -18.59 21.95
N GLU A 110 -11.12 -19.54 22.43
CA GLU A 110 -10.25 -19.37 23.59
C GLU A 110 -9.56 -17.99 23.49
N ASN A 111 -9.74 -17.13 24.52
CA ASN A 111 -9.13 -15.79 24.68
C ASN A 111 -9.87 -14.54 24.11
N LEU A 112 -11.19 -14.45 24.17
CA LEU A 112 -11.90 -13.17 23.95
C LEU A 112 -12.22 -12.39 25.25
N ALA A 113 -12.45 -13.07 26.38
CA ALA A 113 -12.94 -12.43 27.61
C ALA A 113 -11.89 -11.56 28.34
N ASP A 114 -10.61 -11.93 28.33
CA ASP A 114 -9.58 -11.26 29.13
C ASP A 114 -9.08 -9.92 28.57
N HIS A 115 -9.59 -9.47 27.43
CA HIS A 115 -8.94 -8.42 26.63
C HIS A 115 -9.86 -7.33 26.09
N ILE A 116 -11.03 -7.15 26.72
CA ILE A 116 -11.95 -6.06 26.38
C ILE A 116 -11.21 -4.72 26.55
N GLY A 117 -11.04 -3.97 25.45
CA GLY A 117 -10.52 -2.60 25.46
C GLY A 117 -9.05 -2.38 25.06
N LYS A 118 -8.23 -3.43 24.88
CA LYS A 118 -6.83 -3.26 24.42
C LYS A 118 -6.68 -3.63 22.94
N ASP A 119 -6.05 -2.76 22.14
CA ASP A 119 -5.71 -3.09 20.75
C ASP A 119 -4.67 -4.21 20.72
N ARG A 120 -5.09 -5.42 20.31
CA ARG A 120 -4.24 -6.62 20.23
C ARG A 120 -3.33 -6.63 18.99
N ARG A 121 -3.44 -5.64 18.10
CA ARG A 121 -2.78 -5.69 16.79
C ARG A 121 -1.31 -5.34 16.89
N LEU A 122 -0.45 -6.30 16.56
CA LEU A 122 1.00 -6.09 16.41
C LEU A 122 1.40 -5.33 15.13
N ALA A 123 0.44 -5.07 14.25
CA ALA A 123 0.69 -4.41 12.97
C ALA A 123 -0.47 -3.51 12.60
N LYS A 124 -0.16 -2.31 12.13
CA LYS A 124 -1.15 -1.40 11.54
C LYS A 124 -1.83 -2.07 10.34
N ARG A 125 -3.13 -1.79 10.19
CA ARG A 125 -3.95 -2.25 9.05
C ARG A 125 -4.39 -1.05 8.24
N TRP A 126 -4.41 -1.21 6.92
CA TRP A 126 -4.95 -0.21 6.00
C TRP A 126 -6.13 -0.80 5.25
N ALA A 127 -7.16 0.03 5.08
CA ALA A 127 -8.31 -0.34 4.29
C ALA A 127 -7.92 -0.45 2.81
N ALA A 128 -8.49 -1.44 2.13
CA ALA A 128 -8.45 -1.53 0.69
C ALA A 128 -9.38 -0.47 0.07
N SER A 129 -9.13 -0.13 -1.19
CA SER A 129 -10.02 0.73 -1.97
C SER A 129 -11.38 0.07 -2.12
N GLU A 130 -12.44 0.86 -2.01
CA GLU A 130 -13.80 0.40 -2.31
C GLU A 130 -14.05 0.19 -3.80
N PHE A 131 -13.25 0.82 -4.66
CA PHE A 131 -13.37 0.73 -6.11
C PHE A 131 -12.48 -0.37 -6.71
N PHE A 132 -11.34 -0.66 -6.06
CA PHE A 132 -10.34 -1.60 -6.55
C PHE A 132 -10.00 -2.65 -5.50
N TYR A 133 -10.95 -3.52 -5.16
CA TYR A 133 -10.69 -4.57 -4.17
C TYR A 133 -9.67 -5.59 -4.69
N PRO A 134 -8.64 -5.93 -3.90
CA PRO A 134 -7.93 -7.18 -4.09
C PRO A 134 -8.88 -8.34 -3.83
N SER A 135 -8.67 -9.43 -4.54
CA SER A 135 -9.46 -10.65 -4.39
C SER A 135 -8.61 -11.82 -3.95
N CYS A 136 -9.26 -12.81 -3.35
CA CYS A 136 -8.65 -14.05 -2.94
C CYS A 136 -9.58 -15.18 -3.38
N THR A 137 -9.03 -16.25 -3.97
CA THR A 137 -9.81 -17.42 -4.34
C THR A 137 -9.17 -18.67 -3.75
N THR A 138 -9.97 -19.52 -3.11
CA THR A 138 -9.56 -20.84 -2.58
C THR A 138 -10.52 -21.91 -3.06
N LYS A 139 -10.09 -23.17 -3.04
CA LYS A 139 -11.03 -24.30 -3.16
C LYS A 139 -11.87 -24.40 -1.89
N ASP A 140 -13.13 -24.80 -2.03
CA ASP A 140 -13.96 -25.19 -0.90
C ASP A 140 -13.33 -26.43 -0.22
N PRO A 141 -13.20 -26.45 1.12
CA PRO A 141 -12.53 -27.55 1.81
C PRO A 141 -13.33 -28.85 1.81
N VAL A 142 -14.62 -28.81 1.50
CA VAL A 142 -15.51 -29.99 1.52
C VAL A 142 -16.09 -30.28 0.13
N LYS A 143 -16.47 -29.25 -0.63
CA LYS A 143 -17.18 -29.42 -1.89
C LYS A 143 -16.21 -29.55 -3.07
N TYR A 144 -16.29 -30.69 -3.77
CA TYR A 144 -15.47 -30.96 -4.95
C TYR A 144 -15.71 -29.94 -6.07
N ASN A 145 -14.62 -29.42 -6.64
CA ASN A 145 -14.61 -28.44 -7.73
C ASN A 145 -15.40 -27.14 -7.46
N GLN A 146 -15.61 -26.80 -6.18
CA GLN A 146 -16.16 -25.52 -5.80
C GLN A 146 -15.06 -24.58 -5.33
N TYR A 147 -15.25 -23.28 -5.61
CA TYR A 147 -14.32 -22.23 -5.25
C TYR A 147 -15.02 -21.16 -4.43
N ILE A 148 -14.32 -20.69 -3.41
CA ILE A 148 -14.75 -19.60 -2.56
C ILE A 148 -13.97 -18.35 -2.97
N HIS A 149 -14.72 -17.32 -3.35
CA HIS A 149 -14.17 -16.00 -3.64
C HIS A 149 -14.30 -15.09 -2.43
N PHE A 150 -13.23 -14.37 -2.10
CA PHE A 150 -13.22 -13.35 -1.08
C PHE A 150 -12.84 -11.99 -1.65
N LYS A 151 -13.44 -10.94 -1.09
CA LYS A 151 -12.94 -9.57 -1.21
C LYS A 151 -12.00 -9.29 -0.05
N VAL A 152 -10.87 -8.64 -0.32
CA VAL A 152 -9.93 -8.21 0.73
C VAL A 152 -10.33 -6.81 1.19
N LYS A 153 -10.89 -6.67 2.40
CA LYS A 153 -11.36 -5.38 2.95
C LYS A 153 -10.23 -4.56 3.57
N ASN A 154 -9.27 -5.20 4.22
CA ASN A 154 -8.08 -4.52 4.72
C ASN A 154 -6.89 -5.48 4.81
N MET A 155 -5.70 -4.90 4.98
CA MET A 155 -4.44 -5.62 4.89
C MET A 155 -3.37 -5.04 5.80
N SER A 156 -2.41 -5.88 6.15
CA SER A 156 -1.25 -5.57 6.99
C SER A 156 -0.05 -6.39 6.53
N LYS A 157 1.12 -6.16 7.15
CA LYS A 157 2.33 -6.97 6.90
C LYS A 157 2.18 -8.47 7.24
N ASN A 158 1.22 -8.80 8.10
CA ASN A 158 1.06 -10.13 8.69
C ASN A 158 -0.23 -10.86 8.26
N GLY A 159 -1.17 -10.18 7.61
CA GLY A 159 -2.44 -10.81 7.26
C GLY A 159 -3.44 -9.89 6.59
N LEU A 160 -4.59 -10.48 6.26
CA LEU A 160 -5.69 -9.86 5.52
C LEU A 160 -6.99 -9.95 6.32
N GLN A 161 -7.96 -9.12 5.95
CA GLN A 161 -9.34 -9.32 6.34
C GLN A 161 -10.12 -9.63 5.07
N LEU A 162 -10.64 -10.83 5.03
CA LEU A 162 -11.40 -11.35 3.90
C LEU A 162 -12.89 -11.24 4.22
N VAL A 163 -13.71 -11.00 3.21
CA VAL A 163 -15.16 -11.13 3.31
C VAL A 163 -15.70 -11.98 2.17
N THR A 164 -16.68 -12.82 2.47
CA THR A 164 -17.37 -13.67 1.49
C THR A 164 -18.83 -13.89 1.87
N SER A 165 -19.56 -14.62 1.02
CA SER A 165 -20.95 -15.00 1.25
C SER A 165 -21.10 -15.93 2.47
N LEU A 166 -22.21 -15.82 3.19
CA LEU A 166 -22.59 -16.71 4.29
C LEU A 166 -22.81 -18.17 3.83
N ARG A 167 -22.94 -18.43 2.53
CA ARG A 167 -23.06 -19.80 1.98
C ARG A 167 -21.82 -20.67 2.22
N ASN A 168 -20.67 -20.06 2.50
CA ASN A 168 -19.40 -20.75 2.68
C ASN A 168 -19.23 -21.18 4.14
N LYS A 169 -19.92 -22.25 4.51
CA LYS A 169 -20.11 -22.67 5.91
C LYS A 169 -18.92 -23.43 6.50
N PHE A 170 -18.00 -23.90 5.68
CA PHE A 170 -16.88 -24.75 6.09
C PHE A 170 -15.58 -23.99 6.36
N LEU A 171 -15.66 -22.74 6.82
CA LEU A 171 -14.51 -21.90 7.09
C LEU A 171 -14.39 -21.65 8.59
N PHE A 172 -13.42 -22.30 9.22
CA PHE A 172 -13.26 -22.26 10.67
C PHE A 172 -11.90 -21.73 11.12
N VAL A 173 -11.82 -21.29 12.37
CA VAL A 173 -10.58 -20.83 12.99
C VAL A 173 -9.56 -21.98 13.07
N GLY A 174 -8.28 -21.67 12.86
CA GLY A 174 -7.19 -22.63 12.81
C GLY A 174 -7.02 -23.29 11.44
N MET A 175 -8.03 -23.26 10.58
CA MET A 175 -7.94 -23.84 9.24
C MET A 175 -6.89 -23.13 8.38
N GLU A 176 -6.07 -23.94 7.71
CA GLU A 176 -5.19 -23.47 6.63
C GLU A 176 -5.88 -23.61 5.27
N ILE A 177 -5.92 -22.50 4.54
CA ILE A 177 -6.42 -22.42 3.17
C ILE A 177 -5.28 -22.06 2.21
N GLU A 178 -5.22 -22.78 1.09
CA GLU A 178 -4.33 -22.45 -0.02
C GLU A 178 -5.10 -21.63 -1.02
N CYS A 179 -4.63 -20.41 -1.27
CA CYS A 179 -5.40 -19.45 -2.03
C CYS A 179 -4.54 -18.71 -3.05
N ILE A 180 -5.22 -18.15 -4.04
CA ILE A 180 -4.65 -17.28 -5.04
C ILE A 180 -5.12 -15.86 -4.72
N LEU A 181 -4.18 -15.02 -4.29
CA LEU A 181 -4.36 -13.61 -4.03
C LEU A 181 -4.12 -12.81 -5.31
N ASN A 182 -5.03 -11.93 -5.67
CA ASN A 182 -4.92 -11.04 -6.81
C ASN A 182 -4.98 -9.57 -6.37
N PHE A 183 -3.93 -8.81 -6.69
CA PHE A 183 -3.84 -7.38 -6.44
C PHE A 183 -3.95 -6.63 -7.77
N PRO A 184 -4.98 -5.77 -7.95
CA PRO A 184 -5.18 -5.00 -9.17
C PRO A 184 -3.91 -4.28 -9.62
N LEU A 185 -3.57 -4.43 -10.91
CA LEU A 185 -2.44 -3.77 -11.59
C LEU A 185 -1.06 -4.05 -10.97
N SER A 186 -0.98 -4.97 -10.00
CA SER A 186 0.22 -5.21 -9.20
C SER A 186 0.78 -6.62 -9.44
N ALA A 187 0.06 -7.67 -9.02
CA ALA A 187 0.51 -9.06 -9.12
C ALA A 187 -0.54 -10.06 -8.62
N GLN A 188 -0.30 -11.34 -8.92
CA GLN A 188 -1.03 -12.49 -8.40
C GLN A 188 -0.06 -13.43 -7.65
N PHE A 189 -0.49 -13.98 -6.52
CA PHE A 189 0.33 -14.85 -5.67
C PHE A 189 -0.44 -16.06 -5.17
N SER A 190 0.20 -17.23 -5.16
CA SER A 190 -0.26 -18.36 -4.36
C SER A 190 0.24 -18.20 -2.92
N SER A 191 -0.65 -18.34 -1.93
CA SER A 191 -0.31 -18.18 -0.51
C SER A 191 -1.12 -19.13 0.37
N LYS A 192 -0.50 -19.57 1.47
CA LYS A 192 -1.18 -20.30 2.54
C LYS A 192 -1.59 -19.31 3.62
N LEU A 193 -2.88 -19.29 3.94
CA LEU A 193 -3.46 -18.43 4.95
C LEU A 193 -4.04 -19.27 6.08
N GLU A 194 -3.85 -18.84 7.31
CA GLU A 194 -4.47 -19.43 8.48
C GLU A 194 -5.61 -18.53 8.96
N ILE A 195 -6.81 -19.10 9.09
CA ILE A 195 -7.97 -18.39 9.62
C ILE A 195 -7.77 -18.19 11.13
N LYS A 196 -7.71 -16.94 11.57
CA LYS A 196 -7.52 -16.55 12.97
C LYS A 196 -8.78 -16.09 13.66
N ASN A 197 -9.74 -15.59 12.89
CA ASN A 197 -11.03 -15.17 13.41
C ASN A 197 -12.08 -15.33 12.32
N VAL A 198 -13.28 -15.75 12.73
CA VAL A 198 -14.48 -15.76 11.91
C VAL A 198 -15.57 -14.96 12.62
N SER A 199 -16.17 -14.00 11.93
CA SER A 199 -17.23 -13.16 12.45
C SER A 199 -18.23 -12.83 11.35
N ILE A 200 -19.42 -12.38 11.72
CA ILE A 200 -20.41 -11.90 10.75
C ILE A 200 -20.43 -10.39 10.80
N LYS A 201 -20.51 -9.77 9.63
CA LYS A 201 -20.64 -8.32 9.51
C LYS A 201 -21.86 -7.98 8.69
N ASN A 202 -22.64 -7.04 9.21
CA ASN A 202 -23.74 -6.41 8.49
C ASN A 202 -23.19 -5.16 7.79
N GLU A 203 -23.43 -5.04 6.49
CA GLU A 203 -23.09 -3.87 5.67
C GLU A 203 -24.35 -3.49 4.87
N GLY A 204 -25.11 -2.53 5.42
CA GLY A 204 -26.46 -2.23 4.96
C GLY A 204 -27.43 -3.37 5.27
N GLN A 205 -28.20 -3.79 4.26
CA GLN A 205 -29.12 -4.94 4.36
C GLN A 205 -28.43 -6.29 4.14
N ASN A 206 -27.16 -6.28 3.73
CA ASN A 206 -26.45 -7.52 3.41
C ASN A 206 -25.61 -8.00 4.59
N GLN A 207 -25.56 -9.31 4.77
CA GLN A 207 -24.74 -9.98 5.76
C GLN A 207 -23.63 -10.78 5.08
N TYR A 208 -22.42 -10.68 5.62
CA TYR A 208 -21.24 -11.33 5.06
C TYR A 208 -20.45 -12.07 6.13
N LEU A 209 -19.84 -13.18 5.72
CA LEU A 209 -18.83 -13.87 6.50
C LEU A 209 -17.52 -13.08 6.41
N GLN A 210 -17.03 -12.62 7.55
CA GLN A 210 -15.76 -11.91 7.67
C GLN A 210 -14.72 -12.81 8.33
N LEU A 211 -13.52 -12.85 7.76
CA LEU A 211 -12.43 -13.69 8.19
C LEU A 211 -11.20 -12.84 8.45
N GLY A 212 -10.64 -12.93 9.65
CA GLY A 212 -9.28 -12.45 9.93
C GLY A 212 -8.30 -13.57 9.61
N VAL A 213 -7.37 -13.34 8.68
CA VAL A 213 -6.41 -14.37 8.25
C VAL A 213 -4.97 -13.91 8.42
N ARG A 214 -4.07 -14.85 8.74
CA ARG A 214 -2.63 -14.63 8.89
C ARG A 214 -1.88 -15.33 7.75
N PHE A 215 -0.85 -14.68 7.22
CA PHE A 215 0.05 -15.31 6.25
C PHE A 215 0.89 -16.40 6.94
N LYS A 216 0.84 -17.64 6.43
CA LYS A 216 1.78 -18.71 6.82
C LYS A 216 3.04 -18.67 5.98
N THR A 217 2.92 -18.32 4.70
CA THR A 217 4.06 -18.10 3.82
C THR A 217 4.45 -16.62 3.81
N ASN A 218 5.67 -16.32 4.28
CA ASN A 218 6.19 -14.96 4.22
C ASN A 218 6.88 -14.69 2.88
N ILE A 219 6.09 -14.27 1.90
CA ILE A 219 6.63 -13.93 0.59
C ILE A 219 6.96 -12.44 0.57
N LYS A 220 8.26 -12.11 0.56
CA LYS A 220 8.75 -10.72 0.42
C LYS A 220 8.07 -9.99 -0.74
N GLN A 221 7.95 -10.64 -1.90
CA GLN A 221 7.30 -10.08 -3.08
C GLN A 221 5.82 -9.73 -2.83
N MET A 222 5.06 -10.58 -2.13
CA MET A 222 3.67 -10.31 -1.76
C MET A 222 3.57 -9.06 -0.87
N ARG A 223 4.47 -8.88 0.10
CA ARG A 223 4.52 -7.66 0.92
C ARG A 223 4.80 -6.41 0.08
N GLN A 224 5.68 -6.52 -0.92
CA GLN A 224 5.95 -5.40 -1.84
C GLN A 224 4.72 -5.06 -2.68
N SER A 225 3.96 -6.04 -3.13
CA SER A 225 2.71 -5.82 -3.87
C SER A 225 1.58 -5.30 -3.00
N ILE A 226 1.47 -5.75 -1.74
CA ILE A 226 0.57 -5.14 -0.74
C ILE A 226 0.92 -3.67 -0.57
N ALA A 227 2.20 -3.35 -0.36
CA ALA A 227 2.66 -1.98 -0.21
C ALA A 227 2.37 -1.12 -1.45
N GLN A 228 2.62 -1.68 -2.64
CA GLN A 228 2.34 -1.03 -3.93
C GLN A 228 0.86 -0.70 -4.08
N TYR A 229 0.01 -1.69 -3.84
CA TYR A 229 -1.44 -1.55 -3.88
C TYR A 229 -1.93 -0.51 -2.86
N LEU A 230 -1.42 -0.55 -1.62
CA LEU A 230 -1.83 0.38 -0.58
C LEU A 230 -1.44 1.82 -0.91
N LEU A 231 -0.29 2.02 -1.54
CA LEU A 231 0.16 3.32 -2.00
C LEU A 231 -0.75 3.87 -3.12
N GLN A 232 -1.07 3.04 -4.12
CA GLN A 232 -1.89 3.42 -5.28
C GLN A 232 -3.38 3.59 -4.95
N PHE A 233 -3.98 2.63 -4.25
CA PHE A 233 -5.44 2.50 -4.12
C PHE A 233 -5.93 2.47 -2.66
N GLY A 234 -5.13 1.96 -1.73
CA GLY A 234 -5.56 1.75 -0.34
C GLY A 234 -5.72 3.02 0.49
N SER A 235 -5.87 2.91 1.80
CA SER A 235 -6.01 4.07 2.72
C SER A 235 -4.68 4.59 3.30
N ALA A 236 -3.53 4.22 2.74
CA ALA A 236 -2.23 4.63 3.25
C ALA A 236 -1.98 6.14 3.04
N THR A 237 -1.93 6.89 4.13
CA THR A 237 -1.76 8.35 4.12
C THR A 237 -0.38 8.80 3.70
N SER A 238 0.67 8.02 4.02
CA SER A 238 2.04 8.33 3.65
C SER A 238 2.86 7.07 3.33
N LEU A 239 3.93 7.26 2.55
CA LEU A 239 4.92 6.22 2.29
C LEU A 239 5.66 5.83 3.57
N THR A 240 6.06 6.82 4.38
CA THR A 240 6.78 6.61 5.64
C THR A 240 6.03 5.67 6.58
N ALA A 241 4.70 5.79 6.66
CA ALA A 241 3.87 4.90 7.46
C ALA A 241 3.90 3.44 6.97
N LEU A 242 3.99 3.21 5.66
CA LEU A 242 4.14 1.85 5.11
C LEU A 242 5.53 1.28 5.38
N LEU A 243 6.58 2.09 5.15
CA LEU A 243 7.96 1.68 5.35
C LEU A 243 8.24 1.31 6.82
N LYS A 244 7.69 2.07 7.78
CA LYS A 244 7.80 1.81 9.23
C LYS A 244 7.23 0.45 9.63
N GLU A 245 6.27 -0.05 8.86
CA GLU A 245 5.65 -1.36 9.07
C GLU A 245 6.31 -2.46 8.21
N GLY A 246 7.43 -2.18 7.55
CA GLY A 246 8.16 -3.12 6.71
C GLY A 246 7.46 -3.44 5.37
N LEU A 247 6.48 -2.62 4.98
CA LEU A 247 5.80 -2.69 3.68
C LEU A 247 6.52 -1.79 2.67
N ASN A 248 7.45 -2.38 1.92
CA ASN A 248 8.31 -1.67 0.98
C ASN A 248 7.77 -1.81 -0.47
N PRO A 249 7.13 -0.79 -1.08
CA PRO A 249 6.59 -0.92 -2.44
C PRO A 249 7.70 -1.18 -3.47
N LYS A 250 7.36 -1.91 -4.54
CA LYS A 250 8.32 -2.24 -5.62
C LYS A 250 8.74 -0.99 -6.39
N THR A 251 7.80 -0.09 -6.69
CA THR A 251 8.02 1.12 -7.49
C THR A 251 7.21 2.30 -6.97
N MET A 252 7.85 3.43 -6.71
CA MET A 252 7.16 4.69 -6.37
C MET A 252 6.48 5.35 -7.59
N ASN A 253 6.97 5.08 -8.80
CA ASN A 253 6.65 5.84 -10.02
C ASN A 253 5.17 5.91 -10.42
N SER A 254 4.30 5.09 -9.87
CA SER A 254 2.90 5.02 -10.32
C SER A 254 1.92 5.87 -9.51
N SER A 255 2.33 6.40 -8.36
CA SER A 255 1.38 6.97 -7.39
C SER A 255 1.36 8.50 -7.39
N ILE A 256 2.29 9.14 -8.07
CA ILE A 256 2.38 10.60 -8.14
C ILE A 256 2.14 11.04 -9.57
N SER A 257 1.15 11.89 -9.76
CA SER A 257 0.87 12.52 -11.05
C SER A 257 1.52 13.89 -11.09
N PHE A 258 2.21 14.19 -12.19
CA PHE A 258 2.80 15.50 -12.42
C PHE A 258 1.93 16.30 -13.38
N SER A 259 1.68 17.55 -13.04
CA SER A 259 0.94 18.51 -13.85
C SER A 259 1.43 19.93 -13.60
N TYR A 260 0.79 20.92 -14.22
CA TYR A 260 0.95 22.32 -13.85
C TYR A 260 -0.16 22.73 -12.89
N VAL A 261 0.09 23.79 -12.11
CA VAL A 261 -0.95 24.53 -11.39
C VAL A 261 -1.96 25.07 -12.40
N LYS A 262 -3.25 24.90 -12.10
CA LYS A 262 -4.39 25.35 -12.91
C LYS A 262 -5.40 26.19 -12.11
N THR A 263 -5.45 26.03 -10.80
CA THR A 263 -6.43 26.72 -9.94
C THR A 263 -5.76 27.51 -8.83
N GLU A 264 -6.50 28.47 -8.27
CA GLU A 264 -6.02 29.29 -7.14
C GLU A 264 -5.78 28.44 -5.89
N GLU A 265 -6.61 27.42 -5.66
CA GLU A 265 -6.48 26.49 -4.54
C GLU A 265 -5.18 25.67 -4.63
N GLU A 266 -4.86 25.17 -5.83
CA GLU A 266 -3.59 24.48 -6.08
C GLU A 266 -2.40 25.43 -5.84
N PHE A 267 -2.53 26.69 -6.23
CA PHE A 267 -1.50 27.69 -5.98
C PHE A 267 -1.30 27.96 -4.48
N LYS A 268 -2.39 28.14 -3.71
CA LYS A 268 -2.34 28.26 -2.24
C LYS A 268 -1.69 27.05 -1.58
N GLU A 269 -1.97 25.84 -2.08
CA GLU A 269 -1.33 24.62 -1.58
C GLU A 269 0.17 24.57 -1.92
N VAL A 270 0.59 25.05 -3.10
CA VAL A 270 2.01 25.23 -3.44
C VAL A 270 2.70 26.19 -2.48
N LEU A 271 2.10 27.33 -2.18
CA LEU A 271 2.65 28.31 -1.24
C LEU A 271 2.81 27.71 0.17
N SER A 272 1.80 26.97 0.62
CA SER A 272 1.84 26.21 1.88
C SER A 272 2.95 25.16 1.89
N LEU A 273 3.18 24.47 0.76
CA LEU A 273 4.27 23.50 0.63
C LEU A 273 5.64 24.16 0.67
N ARG A 274 5.82 25.31 0.00
CA ARG A 274 7.06 26.10 0.01
C ARG A 274 7.40 26.56 1.42
N HIS A 275 6.43 27.19 2.11
CA HIS A 275 6.57 27.69 3.47
C HIS A 275 7.05 26.59 4.42
N ARG A 276 6.34 25.47 4.47
CA ARG A 276 6.71 24.32 5.31
C ARG A 276 8.11 23.78 5.01
N ASN A 277 8.49 23.72 3.73
CA ASN A 277 9.80 23.25 3.32
C ASN A 277 10.92 24.20 3.73
N TYR A 278 10.70 25.51 3.58
CA TYR A 278 11.69 26.53 3.90
C TYR A 278 11.83 26.69 5.41
N LEU A 279 10.72 26.67 6.13
CA LEU A 279 10.69 26.69 7.60
C LEU A 279 11.41 25.47 8.19
N SER A 280 11.11 24.25 7.71
CA SER A 280 11.80 23.02 8.16
C SER A 280 13.29 22.96 7.82
N SER A 281 13.76 23.85 6.93
CA SER A 281 15.16 23.95 6.55
C SER A 281 15.84 25.21 7.12
N ASN A 282 15.18 25.94 8.02
CA ASN A 282 15.64 27.22 8.60
C ASN A 282 16.06 28.25 7.52
N LYS A 283 15.35 28.27 6.38
CA LYS A 283 15.61 29.24 5.30
C LYS A 283 14.85 30.55 5.46
N ILE A 284 13.76 30.54 6.23
CA ILE A 284 12.89 31.69 6.43
C ILE A 284 12.59 31.87 7.91
N ASP A 285 12.15 33.06 8.27
CA ASP A 285 11.68 33.39 9.62
C ASP A 285 10.35 32.68 9.95
N LYS A 286 10.12 32.39 11.23
CA LYS A 286 8.88 31.74 11.72
C LYS A 286 7.65 32.65 11.64
N THR A 287 7.85 33.96 11.52
CA THR A 287 6.79 34.98 11.43
C THR A 287 6.14 35.05 10.05
N LEU A 288 6.82 34.58 8.99
CA LEU A 288 6.26 34.57 7.63
C LEU A 288 5.10 33.59 7.52
N THR A 289 4.13 33.92 6.66
CA THR A 289 2.99 33.08 6.32
C THR A 289 3.18 32.37 4.98
N PRO A 290 2.32 31.40 4.61
CA PRO A 290 2.32 30.83 3.27
C PRO A 290 2.24 31.87 2.15
N GLU A 291 1.43 32.91 2.31
CA GLU A 291 1.20 33.96 1.32
C GLU A 291 2.49 34.73 0.99
N ASP A 292 3.37 34.91 1.98
CA ASP A 292 4.69 35.55 1.79
C ASP A 292 5.64 34.75 0.89
N MET A 293 5.30 33.49 0.55
CA MET A 293 6.08 32.66 -0.38
C MET A 293 5.75 32.93 -1.85
N ALA A 294 4.75 33.77 -2.13
CA ALA A 294 4.44 34.22 -3.47
C ALA A 294 5.40 35.34 -3.89
N ASP A 295 5.78 35.37 -5.17
CA ASP A 295 6.54 36.48 -5.72
C ASP A 295 6.11 36.84 -7.14
N LYS A 296 6.62 37.96 -7.66
CA LYS A 296 6.28 38.49 -8.99
C LYS A 296 6.56 37.53 -10.14
N TYR A 297 7.42 36.52 -9.94
CA TYR A 297 7.76 35.56 -10.98
C TYR A 297 6.71 34.46 -11.11
N ASP A 298 5.94 34.18 -10.07
CA ASP A 298 4.91 33.13 -10.11
C ASP A 298 3.88 33.39 -11.23
N ALA A 299 3.48 34.65 -11.44
CA ALA A 299 2.49 35.05 -12.45
C ALA A 299 2.88 34.73 -13.91
N ARG A 300 4.19 34.64 -14.21
CA ARG A 300 4.70 34.35 -15.56
C ARG A 300 5.41 33.00 -15.66
N SER A 301 5.34 32.19 -14.60
CA SER A 301 6.01 30.90 -14.55
C SER A 301 5.06 29.75 -14.85
N ARG A 302 5.61 28.63 -15.31
CA ARG A 302 4.91 27.35 -15.22
C ARG A 302 5.31 26.68 -13.92
N ILE A 303 4.37 26.55 -13.00
CA ILE A 303 4.59 25.86 -11.72
C ILE A 303 4.22 24.40 -11.90
N VAL A 304 5.23 23.54 -11.93
CA VAL A 304 5.09 22.09 -11.93
C VAL A 304 4.70 21.63 -10.53
N ILE A 305 3.73 20.74 -10.43
CA ILE A 305 3.27 20.13 -9.18
C ILE A 305 3.25 18.61 -9.31
N GLY A 306 3.65 17.91 -8.25
CA GLY A 306 3.48 16.47 -8.11
C GLY A 306 2.38 16.20 -7.08
N LYS A 307 1.32 15.49 -7.48
CA LYS A 307 0.18 15.18 -6.63
C LYS A 307 0.17 13.72 -6.20
N TYR A 308 0.00 13.49 -4.90
CA TYR A 308 -0.32 12.19 -4.33
C TYR A 308 -1.73 12.26 -3.72
N ARG A 309 -2.69 11.52 -4.28
CA ARG A 309 -4.09 11.51 -3.82
C ARG A 309 -4.71 12.91 -3.72
N ASN A 310 -4.58 13.67 -4.81
CA ASN A 310 -5.02 15.07 -4.91
C ASN A 310 -4.32 16.08 -3.99
N LYS A 311 -3.38 15.66 -3.14
CA LYS A 311 -2.54 16.55 -2.34
C LYS A 311 -1.22 16.84 -3.07
N ILE A 312 -0.82 18.10 -3.14
CA ILE A 312 0.47 18.51 -3.71
C ILE A 312 1.59 18.16 -2.72
N VAL A 313 2.48 17.28 -3.15
CA VAL A 313 3.63 16.79 -2.38
C VAL A 313 4.98 17.22 -2.97
N ALA A 314 4.97 17.78 -4.17
CA ALA A 314 6.13 18.38 -4.79
C ALA A 314 5.74 19.60 -5.62
N SER A 315 6.63 20.59 -5.69
CA SER A 315 6.47 21.77 -6.53
C SER A 315 7.81 22.22 -7.09
N CYS A 316 7.82 22.72 -8.31
CA CYS A 316 8.95 23.44 -8.89
C CYS A 316 8.45 24.55 -9.82
N ARG A 317 9.10 25.71 -9.76
CA ARG A 317 8.81 26.84 -10.66
C ARG A 317 9.74 26.80 -11.86
N LEU A 318 9.17 26.95 -13.05
CA LEU A 318 9.90 27.09 -14.31
C LEU A 318 9.64 28.47 -14.91
N ILE A 319 10.68 29.30 -14.99
CA ILE A 319 10.67 30.62 -15.62
C ILE A 319 11.24 30.46 -17.03
N PHE A 320 10.48 30.93 -18.03
CA PHE A 320 10.90 30.94 -19.43
C PHE A 320 11.33 32.35 -19.77
N SER A 321 12.63 32.58 -19.86
CA SER A 321 13.17 33.89 -20.26
C SER A 321 12.99 34.13 -21.75
N ASP A 322 12.87 35.38 -22.14
CA ASP A 322 13.04 35.81 -23.53
C ASP A 322 13.80 37.14 -23.56
N ASN A 323 13.88 37.78 -24.71
CA ASN A 323 14.57 39.07 -24.85
C ASN A 323 13.92 40.20 -24.03
N THR A 324 12.68 40.02 -23.56
CA THR A 324 11.92 41.02 -22.79
C THR A 324 11.83 40.68 -21.30
N LEU A 325 11.95 39.39 -20.95
CA LEU A 325 11.79 38.88 -19.59
C LEU A 325 13.13 38.35 -19.07
N SER A 326 13.71 39.09 -18.11
CA SER A 326 14.93 38.69 -17.41
C SER A 326 14.72 37.46 -16.51
N LEU A 327 15.80 36.74 -16.22
CA LEU A 327 15.83 35.67 -15.23
C LEU A 327 15.78 36.25 -13.80
N GLU A 328 15.30 35.48 -12.81
CA GLU A 328 15.35 35.87 -11.40
C GLU A 328 16.80 35.98 -10.92
N HIS A 329 17.68 35.04 -11.32
CA HIS A 329 19.13 35.14 -11.01
C HIS A 329 19.79 36.43 -11.52
N SER A 330 19.27 37.07 -12.57
CA SER A 330 19.81 38.33 -13.09
C SER A 330 19.71 39.50 -12.09
N GLU A 331 18.85 39.40 -11.07
CA GLU A 331 18.77 40.42 -10.00
C GLU A 331 19.96 40.37 -9.05
N TYR A 332 20.68 39.25 -9.00
CA TYR A 332 21.76 39.02 -8.04
C TYR A 332 23.14 38.99 -8.68
N ILE A 333 23.23 38.55 -9.94
CA ILE A 333 24.48 38.28 -10.64
C ILE A 333 24.40 38.60 -12.14
N ASN A 334 25.52 39.01 -12.73
CA ASN A 334 25.61 39.18 -14.18
C ASN A 334 25.83 37.83 -14.86
N LEU A 335 24.85 37.41 -15.66
CA LEU A 335 24.81 36.09 -16.32
C LEU A 335 25.35 36.09 -17.76
N GLU A 336 25.51 37.26 -18.38
CA GLU A 336 25.69 37.40 -19.84
C GLU A 336 26.96 36.73 -20.38
N LYS A 337 27.99 36.60 -19.54
CA LYS A 337 29.30 36.07 -19.96
C LYS A 337 29.43 34.56 -19.85
N VAL A 338 28.51 33.91 -19.13
CA VAL A 338 28.68 32.49 -18.72
C VAL A 338 27.57 31.60 -19.26
N LEU A 339 26.40 32.17 -19.59
CA LEU A 339 25.24 31.41 -20.01
C LEU A 339 25.03 31.44 -21.54
N PRO A 340 24.37 30.40 -22.10
CA PRO A 340 23.81 30.44 -23.44
C PRO A 340 22.81 31.59 -23.63
N ASP A 341 22.33 31.76 -24.87
CA ASP A 341 21.23 32.66 -25.20
C ASP A 341 20.03 32.43 -24.24
N SER A 342 19.50 33.52 -23.68
CA SER A 342 18.38 33.53 -22.73
C SER A 342 17.14 32.84 -23.30
N ASN A 343 16.93 32.86 -24.62
CA ASN A 343 15.80 32.19 -25.27
C ASN A 343 15.91 30.66 -25.25
N GLN A 344 17.10 30.11 -24.95
CA GLN A 344 17.33 28.66 -24.86
C GLN A 344 17.31 28.13 -23.43
N ILE A 345 17.15 29.01 -22.43
CA ILE A 345 17.25 28.70 -21.01
C ILE A 345 15.87 28.64 -20.37
N VAL A 346 15.67 27.67 -19.49
CA VAL A 346 14.57 27.66 -18.51
C VAL A 346 15.17 27.71 -17.12
N GLU A 347 14.78 28.69 -16.32
CA GLU A 347 15.22 28.79 -14.94
C GLU A 347 14.30 28.00 -14.02
N MET A 348 14.91 27.12 -13.23
CA MET A 348 14.27 26.19 -12.32
C MET A 348 14.50 26.67 -10.88
N MET A 349 13.42 27.09 -10.25
CA MET A 349 13.43 27.72 -8.92
C MET A 349 12.39 27.10 -7.99
N ARG A 350 12.53 27.39 -6.69
CA ARG A 350 11.57 27.00 -5.64
C ARG A 350 11.22 25.50 -5.60
N LEU A 351 12.17 24.64 -5.94
CA LEU A 351 12.01 23.18 -5.87
C LEU A 351 11.75 22.72 -4.41
N CYS A 352 10.55 22.22 -4.15
CA CYS A 352 10.11 21.78 -2.82
C CYS A 352 9.56 20.34 -2.91
N ILE A 353 9.90 19.50 -1.92
CA ILE A 353 9.37 18.14 -1.77
C ILE A 353 8.96 17.96 -0.32
N ASP A 354 7.70 17.60 -0.12
CA ASP A 354 7.12 17.32 1.19
C ASP A 354 8.05 16.38 2.00
N PRO A 355 8.34 16.68 3.28
CA PRO A 355 9.20 15.86 4.13
C PRO A 355 8.91 14.36 4.09
N ASP A 356 7.63 13.96 4.05
CA ASP A 356 7.21 12.54 4.02
C ASP A 356 7.58 11.83 2.71
N PHE A 357 7.93 12.61 1.68
CA PHE A 357 8.33 12.13 0.37
C PHE A 357 9.83 12.40 0.12
N ARG A 358 10.58 12.96 1.07
CA ARG A 358 12.02 13.16 0.91
C ARG A 358 12.76 11.83 0.83
N GLY A 359 13.80 11.80 0.01
CA GLY A 359 14.58 10.59 -0.25
C GLY A 359 13.90 9.55 -1.14
N SER A 360 12.59 9.66 -1.37
CA SER A 360 11.89 8.92 -2.41
C SER A 360 12.37 9.34 -3.82
N LEU A 361 11.68 8.86 -4.86
CA LEU A 361 12.02 9.11 -6.25
C LEU A 361 11.30 10.33 -6.85
N VAL A 362 10.45 10.98 -6.07
CA VAL A 362 9.67 12.16 -6.49
C VAL A 362 10.53 13.25 -7.11
N MET A 363 11.72 13.47 -6.54
CA MET A 363 12.67 14.45 -7.11
C MET A 363 13.10 14.08 -8.53
N LEU A 364 13.36 12.79 -8.77
CA LEU A 364 13.86 12.29 -10.05
C LEU A 364 12.75 12.32 -11.09
N GLU A 365 11.55 11.88 -10.73
CA GLU A 365 10.36 11.94 -11.60
C GLU A 365 9.98 13.39 -11.93
N MET A 366 10.18 14.33 -10.99
CA MET A 366 10.00 15.75 -11.27
C MET A 366 11.04 16.26 -12.28
N PHE A 367 12.30 15.80 -12.21
CA PHE A 367 13.30 16.12 -13.25
C PHE A 367 12.89 15.55 -14.63
N GLU A 368 12.36 14.34 -14.70
CA GLU A 368 11.83 13.76 -15.94
C GLU A 368 10.70 14.62 -16.53
N PHE A 369 9.74 15.05 -15.70
CA PHE A 369 8.64 15.91 -16.15
C PHE A 369 9.12 17.29 -16.58
N MET A 370 10.04 17.91 -15.83
CA MET A 370 10.63 19.20 -16.21
C MET A 370 11.42 19.08 -17.53
N ALA A 371 12.12 17.98 -17.74
CA ALA A 371 12.83 17.72 -18.99
C ALA A 371 11.88 17.64 -20.18
N LEU A 372 10.75 16.93 -20.03
CA LEU A 372 9.67 16.92 -21.03
C LEU A 372 9.17 18.35 -21.31
N THR A 373 8.91 19.15 -20.28
CA THR A 373 8.48 20.55 -20.43
C THR A 373 9.49 21.38 -21.22
N ILE A 374 10.78 21.23 -20.91
CA ILE A 374 11.86 22.00 -21.55
C ILE A 374 11.97 21.63 -23.03
N VAL A 375 11.97 20.34 -23.36
CA VAL A 375 12.01 19.85 -24.74
C VAL A 375 10.79 20.34 -25.52
N HIS A 376 9.58 20.26 -24.97
CA HIS A 376 8.37 20.77 -25.62
C HIS A 376 8.41 22.28 -25.86
N SER A 377 9.09 23.03 -24.99
CA SER A 377 9.31 24.47 -25.19
C SER A 377 10.41 24.80 -26.20
N LYS A 378 11.02 23.80 -26.85
CA LYS A 378 12.16 23.92 -27.78
C LYS A 378 13.38 24.57 -27.15
N ARG A 379 13.53 24.44 -25.83
CA ARG A 379 14.67 24.93 -25.06
C ARG A 379 15.59 23.78 -24.73
N LYS A 380 16.86 24.10 -24.46
CA LYS A 380 17.92 23.09 -24.28
C LYS A 380 18.52 23.11 -22.89
N TRP A 381 18.49 24.28 -22.26
CA TRP A 381 19.24 24.53 -21.04
C TRP A 381 18.30 24.74 -19.86
N ILE A 382 18.69 24.18 -18.72
CA ILE A 382 18.08 24.43 -17.42
C ILE A 382 19.08 25.13 -16.53
N LEU A 383 18.70 26.31 -16.01
CA LEU A 383 19.48 27.07 -15.03
C LEU A 383 18.86 26.85 -13.66
N THR A 384 19.65 26.69 -12.62
CA THR A 384 19.13 26.59 -11.25
C THR A 384 20.16 27.10 -10.25
N SER A 385 19.71 27.36 -9.02
CA SER A 385 20.60 27.61 -7.91
C SER A 385 20.37 26.63 -6.77
N VAL A 386 21.47 26.18 -6.16
CA VAL A 386 21.44 25.19 -5.09
C VAL A 386 22.38 25.56 -3.97
N THR A 387 22.05 25.14 -2.75
CA THR A 387 22.95 25.25 -1.61
C THR A 387 24.15 24.31 -1.77
N LYS A 388 25.28 24.66 -1.16
CA LYS A 388 26.56 23.93 -1.29
C LYS A 388 26.44 22.42 -1.06
N ASP A 389 25.62 22.00 -0.09
CA ASP A 389 25.40 20.59 0.26
C ASP A 389 24.66 19.77 -0.82
N LYS A 390 24.00 20.45 -1.78
CA LYS A 390 23.24 19.80 -2.87
C LYS A 390 23.99 19.76 -4.20
N VAL A 391 25.04 20.55 -4.38
CA VAL A 391 25.79 20.68 -5.65
C VAL A 391 26.17 19.32 -6.24
N LYS A 392 26.82 18.46 -5.46
CA LYS A 392 27.26 17.12 -5.92
C LYS A 392 26.12 16.29 -6.52
N ARG A 393 24.91 16.39 -5.97
CA ARG A 393 23.74 15.65 -6.48
C ARG A 393 23.34 16.14 -7.87
N TYR A 394 23.38 17.44 -8.11
CA TYR A 394 23.04 18.05 -9.39
C TYR A 394 24.12 17.77 -10.44
N LEU A 395 25.40 17.83 -10.06
CA LEU A 395 26.50 17.44 -10.94
C LEU A 395 26.36 15.99 -11.41
N ASN A 396 26.01 15.08 -10.51
CA ASN A 396 25.82 13.67 -10.85
C ASN A 396 24.71 13.42 -11.89
N ILE A 397 23.70 14.30 -11.98
CA ILE A 397 22.61 14.18 -12.95
C ILE A 397 22.83 15.00 -14.23
N GLY A 398 24.02 15.60 -14.43
CA GLY A 398 24.41 16.26 -15.68
C GLY A 398 24.46 17.79 -15.64
N PHE A 399 24.27 18.41 -14.48
CA PHE A 399 24.53 19.84 -14.34
C PHE A 399 26.03 20.13 -14.28
N LYS A 400 26.42 21.35 -14.63
CA LYS A 400 27.76 21.89 -14.49
C LYS A 400 27.70 23.11 -13.57
N ASP A 401 28.71 23.23 -12.71
CA ASP A 401 28.92 24.44 -11.90
C ASP A 401 29.42 25.56 -12.80
N THR A 402 28.80 26.74 -12.75
CA THR A 402 29.20 27.90 -13.54
C THR A 402 30.31 28.70 -12.87
N GLY A 403 30.63 28.40 -11.60
CA GLY A 403 31.52 29.20 -10.76
C GLY A 403 30.87 30.44 -10.16
N LEU A 404 29.60 30.72 -10.51
CA LEU A 404 28.86 31.86 -9.97
C LEU A 404 28.11 31.47 -8.69
N ASN A 405 28.12 32.38 -7.72
CA ASN A 405 27.40 32.25 -6.46
C ASN A 405 26.75 33.59 -6.07
N TYR A 406 25.74 33.52 -5.20
CA TYR A 406 25.11 34.69 -4.61
C TYR A 406 24.50 34.33 -3.25
N CYS A 407 24.30 35.34 -2.40
CA CYS A 407 23.56 35.19 -1.15
C CYS A 407 22.18 35.82 -1.31
N HIS A 408 21.13 35.09 -0.92
CA HIS A 408 19.77 35.59 -1.03
C HIS A 408 19.32 36.14 0.34
N GLU A 409 19.09 37.45 0.43
CA GLU A 409 18.76 38.14 1.70
C GLU A 409 17.54 37.52 2.39
N LYS A 410 16.45 37.30 1.64
CA LYS A 410 15.23 36.66 2.16
C LYS A 410 15.37 35.18 2.54
N LEU A 411 16.51 34.55 2.25
CA LEU A 411 16.78 33.14 2.58
C LEU A 411 17.90 33.04 3.62
N ASN A 412 17.90 33.92 4.63
CA ASN A 412 18.89 34.00 5.70
C ASN A 412 20.34 34.16 5.20
N GLY A 413 20.53 34.81 4.04
CA GLY A 413 21.86 35.04 3.47
C GLY A 413 22.61 33.77 3.09
N ILE A 414 21.91 32.64 2.91
CA ILE A 414 22.52 31.37 2.53
C ILE A 414 23.15 31.51 1.15
N GLU A 415 24.37 31.00 0.99
CA GLU A 415 25.07 30.97 -0.30
C GLU A 415 24.43 29.95 -1.24
N HIS A 416 24.06 30.42 -2.44
CA HIS A 416 23.53 29.63 -3.53
C HIS A 416 24.53 29.61 -4.69
N ARG A 417 24.86 28.42 -5.19
CA ARG A 417 25.67 28.22 -6.40
C ARG A 417 24.80 28.02 -7.61
N ILE A 418 25.18 28.66 -8.71
CA ILE A 418 24.49 28.57 -9.99
C ILE A 418 24.99 27.35 -10.76
N LEU A 419 24.04 26.52 -11.18
CA LEU A 419 24.29 25.34 -11.98
C LEU A 419 23.52 25.42 -13.29
N ILE A 420 24.11 24.91 -14.36
CA ILE A 420 23.47 24.82 -15.67
C ILE A 420 23.53 23.39 -16.21
N GLY A 421 22.43 22.89 -16.74
CA GLY A 421 22.34 21.58 -17.36
C GLY A 421 21.83 21.67 -18.80
N ASN A 422 22.37 20.86 -19.71
CA ASN A 422 21.79 20.66 -21.03
C ASN A 422 20.92 19.40 -21.01
N VAL A 423 19.62 19.58 -21.13
CA VAL A 423 18.63 18.51 -20.94
C VAL A 423 18.74 17.44 -22.03
N GLU A 424 18.93 17.85 -23.29
CA GLU A 424 19.09 16.94 -24.42
C GLU A 424 20.36 16.08 -24.26
N LYS A 425 21.49 16.71 -23.96
CA LYS A 425 22.76 16.01 -23.71
C LYS A 425 22.68 15.08 -22.51
N ALA A 426 22.00 15.49 -21.44
CA ALA A 426 21.80 14.65 -20.26
C ALA A 426 20.97 13.40 -20.58
N MET A 427 19.91 13.52 -21.38
CA MET A 427 19.13 12.37 -21.87
C MET A 427 19.94 11.42 -22.76
N LEU A 428 20.94 11.94 -23.48
CA LEU A 428 21.93 11.18 -24.26
C LEU A 428 23.12 10.66 -23.42
N GLY A 429 23.09 10.88 -22.09
CA GLY A 429 24.11 10.42 -21.15
C GLY A 429 25.42 11.21 -21.17
N GLU A 430 25.51 12.32 -21.91
CA GLU A 430 26.70 13.17 -21.94
C GLU A 430 26.81 13.96 -20.64
N GLY A 431 27.95 13.86 -19.96
CA GLY A 431 28.19 14.56 -18.69
C GLY A 431 27.41 14.00 -17.50
N VAL A 432 26.71 12.88 -17.66
CA VAL A 432 25.97 12.20 -16.58
C VAL A 432 26.70 10.93 -16.18
N SER A 433 26.80 10.69 -14.88
CA SER A 433 27.25 9.39 -14.37
C SER A 433 26.35 8.27 -14.89
N PRO A 434 26.90 7.14 -15.40
CA PRO A 434 26.11 6.03 -15.94
C PRO A 434 25.01 5.53 -14.98
N LEU A 435 25.33 5.50 -13.68
CA LEU A 435 24.40 5.09 -12.64
C LEU A 435 23.22 6.07 -12.53
N TYR A 436 23.51 7.37 -12.47
CA TYR A 436 22.49 8.41 -12.34
C TYR A 436 21.67 8.57 -13.62
N TRP A 437 22.26 8.31 -14.78
CA TRP A 437 21.51 8.25 -16.04
C TRP A 437 20.41 7.19 -15.99
N ASN A 438 20.72 5.98 -15.51
CA ASN A 438 19.70 4.95 -15.33
C ASN A 438 18.62 5.33 -14.32
N LEU A 439 18.97 6.11 -13.29
CA LEU A 439 18.04 6.53 -12.24
C LEU A 439 17.11 7.68 -12.63
N VAL A 440 17.54 8.57 -13.54
CA VAL A 440 16.84 9.84 -13.82
C VAL A 440 16.46 10.00 -15.29
N TRP A 441 17.29 9.55 -16.22
CA TRP A 441 17.17 9.92 -17.63
C TRP A 441 16.73 8.77 -18.53
N SER A 442 16.90 7.52 -18.09
CA SER A 442 16.57 6.34 -18.91
C SER A 442 15.11 6.29 -19.33
N GLY A 443 14.18 6.60 -18.42
CA GLY A 443 12.74 6.58 -18.69
C GLY A 443 12.35 7.60 -19.76
N ILE A 444 12.72 8.86 -19.55
CA ILE A 444 12.39 9.94 -20.48
C ILE A 444 13.15 9.82 -21.81
N SER A 445 14.40 9.35 -21.81
CA SER A 445 15.18 9.12 -23.04
C SER A 445 14.50 8.07 -23.92
N ASN A 446 14.08 6.94 -23.34
CA ASN A 446 13.34 5.89 -24.06
C ASN A 446 11.98 6.40 -24.57
N TYR A 447 11.27 7.20 -23.76
CA TYR A 447 10.01 7.81 -24.17
C TYR A 447 10.20 8.71 -25.39
N MET A 448 11.18 9.62 -25.35
CA MET A 448 11.46 10.57 -26.44
C MET A 448 11.98 9.90 -27.71
N ASP A 449 12.74 8.81 -27.60
CA ASP A 449 13.15 8.01 -28.75
C ASP A 449 11.97 7.44 -29.52
N GLY A 450 10.93 6.99 -28.81
CA GLY A 450 9.73 6.45 -29.42
C GLY A 450 9.04 7.47 -30.35
N TYR A 451 9.21 8.77 -30.06
CA TYR A 451 8.71 9.87 -30.87
C TYR A 451 9.74 10.47 -31.83
N LYS A 452 10.96 9.91 -31.91
CA LYS A 452 12.08 10.41 -32.74
C LYS A 452 12.43 11.88 -32.49
N ILE A 453 12.22 12.38 -31.27
CA ILE A 453 12.53 13.76 -30.90
C ILE A 453 14.04 13.94 -30.67
N LEU A 454 14.72 12.90 -30.18
CA LEU A 454 16.16 12.94 -29.91
C LEU A 454 16.97 12.55 -31.15
N SER A 455 17.89 13.42 -31.54
CA SER A 455 18.90 13.09 -32.55
C SER A 455 20.05 12.31 -31.89
N ARG A 456 20.24 11.05 -32.27
CA ARG A 456 21.27 10.18 -31.69
C ARG A 456 22.42 9.98 -32.67
N SER A 457 23.59 10.49 -32.33
CA SER A 457 24.83 10.04 -32.95
C SER A 457 25.13 8.59 -32.58
N GLU A 458 25.89 7.88 -33.42
CA GLU A 458 26.33 6.50 -33.16
C GLU A 458 27.04 6.37 -31.80
N GLY A 459 27.91 7.33 -31.47
CA GLY A 459 28.58 7.38 -30.17
C GLY A 459 27.63 7.52 -28.99
N SER A 460 26.51 8.25 -29.15
CA SER A 460 25.48 8.35 -28.12
C SER A 460 24.72 7.03 -27.95
N GLN A 461 24.45 6.31 -29.05
CA GLN A 461 23.81 4.99 -28.99
C GLN A 461 24.68 3.98 -28.24
N LEU A 462 25.98 3.92 -28.55
CA LEU A 462 26.93 3.05 -27.85
C LEU A 462 27.01 3.37 -26.35
N ARG A 463 27.10 4.67 -26.00
CA ARG A 463 27.12 5.11 -24.59
C ARG A 463 25.87 4.66 -23.85
N ILE A 464 24.70 4.88 -24.44
CA ILE A 464 23.42 4.49 -23.84
C ILE A 464 23.35 2.96 -23.67
N ALA A 465 23.82 2.20 -24.66
CA ALA A 465 23.89 0.74 -24.58
C ALA A 465 24.78 0.28 -23.41
N LEU A 466 25.96 0.88 -23.24
CA LEU A 466 26.85 0.63 -22.10
C LEU A 466 26.21 1.02 -20.77
N TYR A 467 25.51 2.15 -20.71
CA TYR A 467 24.85 2.61 -19.49
C TYR A 467 23.75 1.62 -19.06
N ARG A 468 22.98 1.08 -20.01
CA ARG A 468 21.92 0.08 -19.73
C ARG A 468 22.46 -1.20 -19.09
N LEU A 469 23.73 -1.56 -19.31
CA LEU A 469 24.36 -2.69 -18.61
C LEU A 469 24.40 -2.50 -17.08
N LEU A 470 24.36 -1.25 -16.61
CA LEU A 470 24.40 -0.88 -15.19
C LEU A 470 22.99 -0.70 -14.58
N GLU A 471 21.93 -0.92 -15.37
CA GLU A 471 20.55 -0.82 -14.88
C GLU A 471 20.27 -1.71 -13.66
N PRO A 472 20.75 -2.98 -13.58
CA PRO A 472 20.54 -3.81 -12.40
C PRO A 472 21.12 -3.18 -11.12
N MET A 473 22.28 -2.53 -11.21
CA MET A 473 22.90 -1.82 -10.09
C MET A 473 22.12 -0.55 -9.72
N ALA A 474 21.62 0.19 -10.71
CA ALA A 474 20.73 1.32 -10.46
C ALA A 474 19.46 0.90 -9.72
N ARG A 475 18.83 -0.21 -10.14
CA ARG A 475 17.67 -0.81 -9.46
C ARG A 475 18.02 -1.24 -8.03
N LEU A 476 19.21 -1.80 -7.80
CA LEU A 476 19.68 -2.19 -6.48
C LEU A 476 19.91 -0.99 -5.56
N ILE A 477 20.55 0.08 -6.06
CA ILE A 477 20.76 1.32 -5.30
C ILE A 477 19.43 2.00 -4.98
N ARG A 478 18.50 2.02 -5.93
CA ARG A 478 17.12 2.47 -5.72
C ARG A 478 16.43 1.66 -4.61
N PHE A 479 16.61 0.34 -4.61
CA PHE A 479 16.08 -0.54 -3.57
C PHE A 479 16.69 -0.25 -2.18
N PHE A 480 18.02 -0.14 -2.07
CA PHE A 480 18.67 0.16 -0.79
C PHE A 480 18.36 1.56 -0.27
N ARG A 481 18.23 2.56 -1.15
CA ARG A 481 17.83 3.92 -0.78
C ARG A 481 16.43 3.93 -0.18
N ASN A 482 15.49 3.17 -0.76
CA ASN A 482 14.16 3.01 -0.19
C ASN A 482 14.19 2.31 1.18
N LEU A 483 15.06 1.31 1.37
CA LEU A 483 15.23 0.66 2.68
C LEU A 483 15.81 1.59 3.75
N ARG A 484 16.77 2.45 3.39
CA ARG A 484 17.40 3.37 4.36
C ARG A 484 16.42 4.41 4.90
N LEU A 485 15.41 4.79 4.12
CA LEU A 485 14.34 5.69 4.58
C LEU A 485 13.48 5.07 5.68
N GLY A 486 13.43 3.74 5.79
CA GLY A 486 12.75 3.06 6.89
C GLY A 486 13.62 2.87 8.15
N ARG A 487 14.90 3.30 8.16
CA ARG A 487 15.86 3.05 9.26
C ARG A 487 16.43 4.31 9.93
N HIS A 488 16.07 5.51 9.48
CA HIS A 488 16.54 6.77 10.09
C HIS A 488 15.58 7.31 11.17
N GLU A 489 14.77 6.41 11.73
CA GLU A 489 14.07 6.49 13.01
C GLU A 489 14.27 5.15 13.71
#